data_AF-A0A9X7Y0A0-F1
#
_entry.id   AF-A0A9X7Y0A0-F1
#
_cell.length_a   1.000
_cell.length_b   1.000
_cell.length_c   1.000
_cell.angle_alpha   90.00
_cell.angle_beta   90.00
_cell.angle_gamma   90.00
#
_symmetry.space_group_name_H-M   'P 1'
#
loop_
_entity.id
_entity.type
_entity.pdbx_description
1 polymer ?
#
loop_
_entity_poly.entity_id
_entity_poly.type
_entity_poly.pdbx_seq_one_letter_code
_entity_poly.pdbx_strand_id
1 'polypeptide(L)'
;MRKEKIGILLKDNTIIYIENISKNEKRFEINAEEFYKYLSKIKAIIHTHKESCEPSIIDIIGMIYWNFPWIIASNNCVKSYRISDFSIFEIDINSLIPQEFNNLIVQLSQ
;
A
#
# COMPACT_ATOMS: atom_id res chain seq x y z
N MET A 1 -16.61 -12.09 4.53
CA MET A 1 -16.22 -10.86 3.80
C MET A 1 -14.69 -10.85 3.72
N ARG A 2 -14.09 -10.21 2.71
CA ARG A 2 -12.64 -10.30 2.46
C ARG A 2 -11.92 -9.10 3.06
N LYS A 3 -10.92 -9.34 3.91
CA LYS A 3 -10.05 -8.31 4.47
C LYS A 3 -9.19 -7.68 3.39
N GLU A 4 -8.75 -6.45 3.63
CA GLU A 4 -7.73 -5.78 2.82
C GLU A 4 -6.44 -6.61 2.81
N LYS A 5 -5.86 -6.76 1.61
CA LYS A 5 -4.53 -7.35 1.43
C LYS A 5 -3.47 -6.26 1.54
N ILE A 6 -2.31 -6.65 2.05
CA ILE A 6 -1.19 -5.75 2.29
C ILE A 6 0.05 -6.33 1.62
N GLY A 7 0.83 -5.46 0.99
CA GLY A 7 2.13 -5.79 0.44
C GLY A 7 3.17 -4.73 0.78
N ILE A 8 4.43 -5.13 0.80
CA ILE A 8 5.57 -4.22 0.77
C ILE A 8 6.24 -4.37 -0.58
N LEU A 9 6.40 -3.25 -1.29
CA LEU A 9 7.28 -3.16 -2.45
C LEU A 9 8.70 -2.87 -1.97
N LEU A 10 9.64 -3.75 -2.29
CA LEU A 10 11.05 -3.57 -2.00
C LEU A 10 11.78 -2.79 -3.11
N LYS A 11 12.96 -2.25 -2.79
CA LYS A 11 13.81 -1.50 -3.73
C LYS A 11 14.24 -2.29 -4.96
N ASP A 12 14.27 -3.61 -4.89
CA ASP A 12 14.56 -4.53 -6.00
C ASP A 12 13.30 -4.89 -6.83
N ASN A 13 12.16 -4.23 -6.55
CA ASN A 13 10.85 -4.46 -7.14
C ASN A 13 10.19 -5.81 -6.77
N THR A 14 10.68 -6.48 -5.74
CA THR A 14 9.99 -7.64 -5.14
C THR A 14 8.80 -7.18 -4.31
N ILE A 15 7.67 -7.90 -4.40
CA ILE A 15 6.51 -7.69 -3.53
C ILE A 15 6.48 -8.76 -2.46
N ILE A 16 6.49 -8.35 -1.19
CA ILE A 16 6.32 -9.23 -0.03
C ILE A 16 4.91 -9.03 0.51
N TYR A 17 4.15 -10.11 0.58
CA TYR A 17 2.81 -10.11 1.17
C TYR A 17 2.89 -10.15 2.69
N ILE A 18 2.08 -9.33 3.34
CA ILE A 18 1.99 -9.28 4.80
C ILE A 18 0.56 -9.62 5.22
N GLU A 19 0.45 -10.41 6.28
CA GLU A 19 -0.83 -10.77 6.87
C GLU A 19 -1.53 -9.55 7.49
N ASN A 20 -2.82 -9.38 7.17
CA ASN A 20 -3.67 -8.42 7.85
C ASN A 20 -4.22 -9.00 9.15
N ILE A 21 -3.61 -8.59 10.27
CA ILE A 21 -3.97 -9.05 11.61
C ILE A 21 -5.17 -8.30 12.22
N SER A 22 -5.71 -7.29 11.52
CA SER A 22 -6.87 -6.53 11.97
C SER A 22 -8.09 -7.45 12.18
N LYS A 23 -8.81 -7.24 13.28
CA LYS A 23 -10.13 -7.87 13.50
C LYS A 23 -11.26 -7.18 12.73
N ASN A 24 -11.02 -5.98 12.22
CA ASN A 24 -11.96 -5.19 11.43
C ASN A 24 -11.63 -5.36 9.94
N GLU A 25 -12.64 -5.71 9.14
CA GLU A 25 -12.49 -6.00 7.71
C GLU A 25 -12.32 -4.74 6.83
N LYS A 26 -12.58 -3.54 7.37
CA LYS A 26 -12.51 -2.25 6.65
C LYS A 26 -11.21 -1.47 6.92
N ARG A 27 -10.21 -2.14 7.50
CA ARG A 27 -8.90 -1.56 7.75
C ARG A 27 -7.87 -2.68 7.78
N PHE A 28 -6.61 -2.29 7.77
CA PHE A 28 -5.54 -3.22 8.01
C PHE A 28 -4.71 -2.86 9.24
N GLU A 29 -4.15 -3.89 9.85
CA GLU A 29 -3.15 -3.81 10.91
C GLU A 29 -2.05 -4.79 10.54
N ILE A 30 -0.80 -4.41 10.79
CA ILE A 30 0.40 -5.21 10.46
C ILE A 30 1.13 -5.55 11.75
N ASN A 31 1.68 -6.76 11.84
CA ASN A 31 2.64 -7.09 12.87
C ASN A 31 3.93 -6.25 12.68
N ALA A 32 4.24 -5.41 13.67
CA ALA A 32 5.38 -4.50 13.58
C ALA A 32 6.72 -5.24 13.39
N GLU A 33 6.96 -6.34 14.11
CA GLU A 33 8.21 -7.10 14.00
C GLU A 33 8.43 -7.65 12.58
N GLU A 34 7.36 -8.10 11.93
CA GLU A 34 7.42 -8.54 10.54
C GLU A 34 7.74 -7.40 9.59
N PHE A 35 7.11 -6.25 9.78
CA PHE A 35 7.37 -5.05 8.98
C PHE A 35 8.81 -4.53 9.13
N TYR A 36 9.33 -4.50 10.37
CA TYR A 36 10.68 -4.01 10.67
C TYR A 36 11.79 -4.82 10.00
N LYS A 37 11.57 -6.11 9.70
CA LYS A 37 12.55 -6.95 8.94
C LYS A 37 12.87 -6.37 7.56
N TYR A 38 11.94 -5.63 6.98
CA TYR A 38 12.07 -5.09 5.63
C TYR A 38 12.33 -3.58 5.58
N LEU A 39 12.25 -2.87 6.72
CA LEU A 39 12.20 -1.40 6.78
C LEU A 39 13.24 -0.68 5.91
N SER A 40 14.51 -1.12 5.94
CA SER A 40 15.61 -0.50 5.17
C SER A 40 15.52 -0.72 3.65
N LYS A 41 14.73 -1.72 3.23
CA LYS A 41 14.54 -2.16 1.85
C LYS A 41 13.21 -1.69 1.26
N ILE A 42 12.32 -1.09 2.06
CA ILE A 42 11.01 -0.62 1.60
C ILE A 42 11.20 0.49 0.56
N LYS A 43 10.48 0.34 -0.55
CA LYS A 43 10.29 1.36 -1.59
C LYS A 43 8.90 1.98 -1.48
N ALA A 44 7.86 1.17 -1.26
CA ALA A 44 6.48 1.61 -1.06
C ALA A 44 5.68 0.58 -0.23
N ILE A 45 4.59 1.03 0.37
CA ILE A 45 3.56 0.17 0.99
C ILE A 45 2.43 0.00 -0.03
N ILE A 46 1.86 -1.20 -0.12
CA ILE A 46 0.72 -1.51 -0.99
C ILE A 46 -0.42 -1.99 -0.11
N HIS A 47 -1.64 -1.50 -0.33
CA HIS A 47 -2.83 -2.12 0.22
C HIS A 47 -4.02 -2.03 -0.73
N THR A 48 -5.04 -2.83 -0.45
CA THR A 48 -6.22 -2.93 -1.31
C THR A 48 -7.46 -2.35 -0.65
N HIS A 49 -8.23 -1.59 -1.42
CA HIS A 49 -9.60 -1.20 -1.09
C HIS A 49 -10.58 -1.95 -2.00
N LYS A 50 -11.85 -1.98 -1.59
CA LYS A 50 -12.90 -2.67 -2.35
C LYS A 50 -13.32 -1.91 -3.60
N GLU A 51 -13.47 -0.58 -3.52
CA GLU A 51 -14.21 0.20 -4.53
C GLU A 51 -13.49 1.48 -5.00
N SER A 52 -12.54 2.02 -4.23
CA SER A 52 -11.81 3.25 -4.57
C SER A 52 -10.31 3.07 -4.38
N CYS A 53 -9.51 3.94 -4.99
CA CYS A 53 -8.08 4.03 -4.70
C CYS A 53 -7.74 5.31 -3.96
N GLU A 54 -8.71 5.91 -3.28
CA GLU A 54 -8.52 7.12 -2.47
C GLU A 54 -8.17 6.71 -1.04
N PRO A 55 -7.20 7.36 -0.39
CA PRO A 55 -6.85 7.06 0.99
C PRO A 55 -7.99 7.44 1.94
N SER A 56 -8.30 6.56 2.89
CA SER A 56 -9.17 6.86 4.03
C SER A 56 -8.42 7.67 5.08
N ILE A 57 -9.13 8.29 6.04
CA ILE A 57 -8.49 9.02 7.16
C ILE A 57 -7.49 8.13 7.92
N ILE A 58 -7.76 6.82 8.05
CA ILE A 58 -6.86 5.88 8.72
C ILE A 58 -5.58 5.68 7.89
N ASP A 59 -5.70 5.59 6.56
CA ASP A 59 -4.53 5.49 5.67
C ASP A 59 -3.68 6.75 5.76
N ILE A 60 -4.30 7.92 5.79
CA ILE A 60 -3.61 9.21 5.95
C ILE A 60 -2.79 9.24 7.25
N ILE A 61 -3.38 8.81 8.36
CA ILE A 61 -2.67 8.68 9.64
C ILE A 61 -1.50 7.70 9.50
N GLY A 62 -1.73 6.56 8.84
CA GLY A 62 -0.69 5.59 8.50
C GLY A 62 0.45 6.21 7.69
N MET A 63 0.16 6.99 6.67
CA MET A 63 1.13 7.69 5.83
C MET A 63 1.97 8.70 6.63
N ILE A 64 1.35 9.40 7.59
CA ILE A 64 2.06 10.32 8.50
C ILE A 64 3.09 9.56 9.33
N TYR A 65 2.70 8.43 9.93
CA TYR A 65 3.61 7.62 10.74
C TYR A 65 4.65 6.88 9.90
N TRP A 66 4.25 6.39 8.74
CA TRP A 66 5.04 5.60 7.81
C TRP A 66 5.23 6.40 6.53
N ASN A 67 6.22 7.30 6.56
CA ASN A 67 6.58 8.24 5.50
C ASN A 67 7.22 7.55 4.27
N PHE A 68 6.49 6.60 3.70
CA PHE A 68 6.77 5.95 2.42
C PHE A 68 5.72 6.38 1.39
N PRO A 69 5.95 6.16 0.10
CA PRO A 69 4.89 6.08 -0.88
C PRO A 69 3.90 4.96 -0.55
N TRP A 70 2.61 5.21 -0.75
CA TRP A 70 1.54 4.23 -0.58
C TRP A 70 0.86 4.00 -1.91
N ILE A 71 0.70 2.74 -2.30
CA ILE A 71 0.01 2.30 -3.50
C ILE A 71 -1.32 1.69 -3.05
N ILE A 72 -2.42 2.27 -3.50
CA ILE A 72 -3.77 1.80 -3.20
C ILE A 72 -4.35 1.18 -4.46
N ALA A 73 -4.71 -0.09 -4.36
CA ALA A 73 -5.30 -0.84 -5.46
C ALA A 73 -6.76 -1.19 -5.16
N SER A 74 -7.58 -1.15 -6.20
CA SER A 74 -8.93 -1.73 -6.19
C SER A 74 -9.16 -2.43 -7.51
N ASN A 75 -10.34 -3.04 -7.68
CA ASN A 75 -10.68 -3.75 -8.91
C ASN A 75 -10.67 -2.86 -10.16
N ASN A 76 -10.79 -1.54 -9.99
CA ASN A 76 -10.99 -0.60 -11.10
C ASN A 76 -9.85 0.42 -11.23
N CYS A 77 -8.92 0.47 -10.28
CA CYS A 77 -7.86 1.46 -10.30
C CYS A 77 -6.63 1.00 -9.51
N VAL A 78 -5.51 1.65 -9.79
CA VAL A 78 -4.32 1.65 -8.94
C VAL A 78 -3.81 3.07 -8.90
N LYS A 79 -3.61 3.62 -7.70
CA LYS A 79 -3.07 4.97 -7.49
C LYS A 79 -1.96 4.94 -6.48
N SER A 80 -1.05 5.90 -6.55
CA SER A 80 0.02 6.07 -5.57
C SER A 80 0.01 7.45 -4.96
N TYR A 81 0.28 7.51 -3.67
CA TYR A 81 0.28 8.73 -2.89
C TYR A 81 1.55 8.86 -2.06
N ARG A 82 1.88 10.10 -1.74
CA ARG A 82 2.93 10.43 -0.78
C ARG A 82 2.46 11.58 0.10
N ILE A 83 2.91 11.56 1.35
CA ILE A 83 2.76 12.69 2.25
C ILE A 83 4.03 13.56 2.25
N SER A 84 3.85 14.87 2.17
CA SER A 84 4.90 15.88 2.38
C SER A 84 4.25 17.07 3.08
N ASP A 85 4.90 17.60 4.11
CA ASP A 85 4.44 18.80 4.83
C ASP A 85 2.95 18.73 5.24
N PHE A 86 2.54 17.56 5.76
CA PHE A 86 1.16 17.24 6.15
C PHE A 86 0.11 17.28 5.03
N SER A 87 0.55 17.37 3.78
CA SER A 87 -0.28 17.35 2.58
C SER A 87 -0.09 16.05 1.82
N ILE A 88 -1.16 15.52 1.25
CA ILE A 88 -1.14 14.30 0.45
C ILE A 88 -1.17 14.68 -1.02
N PHE A 89 -0.28 14.05 -1.78
CA PHE A 89 -0.17 14.23 -3.21
C PHE A 89 -0.25 12.87 -3.89
N GLU A 90 -1.07 12.77 -4.93
CA GLU A 90 -0.98 11.67 -5.87
C GLU A 90 0.34 11.80 -6.64
N ILE A 91 1.05 10.70 -6.80
CA ILE A 91 2.31 10.62 -7.56
C ILE A 91 2.16 9.59 -8.68
N ASP A 92 2.93 9.76 -9.76
CA ASP A 92 2.91 8.83 -10.88
C ASP A 92 3.40 7.44 -10.43
N ILE A 93 2.52 6.44 -10.55
CA ILE A 93 2.82 5.06 -10.15
C ILE A 93 3.97 4.47 -10.97
N ASN A 94 4.16 4.90 -12.21
CA ASN A 94 5.24 4.41 -13.06
C ASN A 94 6.62 4.91 -12.58
N SER A 95 6.66 5.92 -11.71
CA SER A 95 7.88 6.31 -11.00
C SER A 95 8.27 5.32 -9.88
N LEU A 96 7.29 4.55 -9.37
CA LEU A 96 7.48 3.59 -8.28
C LEU A 96 7.68 2.16 -8.78
N ILE A 97 7.02 1.77 -9.86
CA ILE A 97 7.10 0.41 -10.41
C ILE A 97 7.16 0.44 -11.94
N PRO A 98 7.84 -0.53 -12.58
CA PRO A 98 7.70 -0.71 -14.02
C PRO A 98 6.23 -0.97 -14.38
N GLN A 99 5.79 -0.48 -15.52
CA GLN A 99 4.38 -0.54 -15.96
C GLN A 99 3.82 -1.98 -15.99
N GLU A 100 4.69 -2.97 -16.22
CA GLU A 100 4.40 -4.41 -16.20
C GLU A 100 3.87 -4.91 -14.85
N PHE A 101 4.25 -4.25 -13.75
CA PHE A 101 3.83 -4.61 -12.39
C PHE A 101 2.45 -4.08 -12.03
N ASN A 102 1.86 -3.16 -12.81
CA ASN A 102 0.49 -2.69 -12.57
C ASN A 102 -0.50 -3.86 -12.57
N ASN A 103 -0.30 -4.83 -13.47
CA ASN A 103 -1.16 -6.02 -13.56
C ASN A 103 -1.05 -6.93 -12.33
N LEU A 104 0.14 -7.05 -11.74
CA LEU A 104 0.36 -7.81 -10.50
C LEU A 104 -0.32 -7.13 -9.31
N ILE A 105 -0.33 -5.80 -9.27
CA ILE A 105 -1.00 -5.03 -8.22
C ILE A 105 -2.52 -5.10 -8.36
N VAL A 106 -3.07 -5.09 -9.58
CA VAL A 106 -4.51 -5.32 -9.80
C VAL A 106 -4.94 -6.74 -9.39
N GLN A 107 -4.08 -7.76 -9.55
CA GLN A 107 -4.36 -9.09 -9.00
C GLN A 107 -4.47 -9.11 -7.46
N LEU A 108 -3.95 -8.10 -6.76
CA LEU A 108 -4.14 -7.97 -5.31
C LEU A 108 -5.61 -7.69 -4.97
N SER A 109 -6.31 -6.90 -5.78
CA SER A 109 -7.68 -6.48 -5.49
C SER A 109 -8.72 -7.56 -5.79
N GLN A 110 -8.44 -8.46 -6.75
CA GLN A 110 -9.28 -9.59 -7.14
C GLN A 110 -9.29 -10.70 -6.11
#